data_AF-A0A8H4T7F4-F1
#
_entry.id   AF-A0A8H4T7F4-F1
#
_cell.length_a   1.000
_cell.length_b   1.000
_cell.length_c   1.000
_cell.angle_alpha   90.00
_cell.angle_beta   90.00
_cell.angle_gamma   90.00
#
_symmetry.space_group_name_H-M   'P 1'
#
loop_
_entity.id
_entity.type
_entity.pdbx_description
1 polymer ?
#
loop_
_entity_poly.entity_id
_entity_poly.type
_entity_poly.pdbx_seq_one_letter_code
_entity_poly.pdbx_strand_id
1 'polypeptide(L)'
;MDDAELEQLRKARLEQLKAEAGGSGGSSGQEQQQQRQQQQNDARQHILNQILHPEAADRLGRIRLVKEERAADIENRLITLAQTGQLRQKVTEAQLKELLNAMSESKEEEKIVVSRRKAWDDDDDLDL
;
A
#
# COMPACT_ATOMS: atom_id res chain seq x y z
N MET A 1 -35.69 -31.34 0.81
CA MET A 1 -34.74 -30.22 1.01
C MET A 1 -33.36 -30.59 0.46
N ASP A 2 -33.12 -31.87 0.20
CA ASP A 2 -31.85 -32.45 -0.23
C ASP A 2 -31.52 -32.20 -1.72
N ASP A 3 -32.53 -32.00 -2.57
CA ASP A 3 -32.34 -31.67 -4.00
C ASP A 3 -31.68 -30.30 -4.23
N ALA A 4 -31.99 -29.30 -3.40
CA ALA A 4 -31.43 -27.96 -3.55
C ALA A 4 -29.93 -27.92 -3.22
N GLU A 5 -29.49 -28.67 -2.22
CA GLU A 5 -28.06 -28.80 -1.87
C GLU A 5 -27.30 -29.62 -2.92
N LEU A 6 -27.94 -30.65 -3.49
CA LEU A 6 -27.38 -31.42 -4.60
C LEU A 6 -27.22 -30.59 -5.88
N GLU A 7 -28.19 -29.73 -6.19
CA GLU A 7 -28.09 -28.79 -7.32
C GLU A 7 -27.02 -27.73 -7.09
N GLN A 8 -26.91 -27.20 -5.87
CA GLN A 8 -25.86 -26.25 -5.52
C GLN A 8 -24.47 -26.88 -5.65
N LEU A 9 -24.30 -28.13 -5.19
CA LEU A 9 -23.05 -28.87 -5.32
C LEU A 9 -22.71 -29.17 -6.79
N ARG A 10 -23.71 -29.51 -7.61
CA ARG A 10 -23.55 -29.71 -9.06
C ARG A 10 -23.14 -28.41 -9.75
N LYS A 11 -23.76 -27.29 -9.37
CA LYS A 11 -23.47 -25.96 -9.92
C LYS A 11 -22.06 -25.50 -9.56
N ALA A 12 -21.65 -25.68 -8.30
CA ALA A 12 -20.29 -25.37 -7.85
C ALA A 12 -19.24 -26.23 -8.57
N ARG A 13 -19.50 -27.54 -8.74
CA ARG A 13 -18.59 -28.45 -9.46
C ARG A 13 -18.50 -28.12 -10.94
N LEU A 14 -19.62 -27.74 -11.56
CA LEU A 14 -19.68 -27.32 -12.95
C LEU A 14 -18.93 -25.99 -13.17
N GLU A 15 -19.03 -25.06 -12.23
CA GLU A 15 -18.31 -23.78 -12.28
C GLU A 15 -16.80 -23.99 -12.13
N GLN A 16 -16.39 -24.88 -11.21
CA GLN A 16 -14.99 -25.26 -11.04
C GLN A 16 -14.43 -25.97 -12.29
N LEU A 17 -15.21 -26.85 -12.90
CA LEU A 17 -14.81 -27.53 -14.14
C LEU A 17 -14.83 -26.59 -15.35
N LYS A 18 -15.70 -25.56 -15.38
CA LYS A 18 -15.68 -24.49 -16.39
C LYS A 18 -14.46 -23.58 -16.21
N ALA A 19 -14.02 -23.35 -14.97
CA ALA A 19 -12.77 -22.66 -14.68
C ALA A 19 -11.54 -23.48 -15.10
N GLU A 20 -11.59 -24.81 -14.96
CA GLU A 20 -10.49 -25.72 -15.31
C GLU A 20 -10.46 -26.08 -16.82
N ALA A 21 -11.62 -26.25 -17.46
CA ALA A 21 -11.77 -26.57 -18.90
C ALA A 21 -11.84 -25.32 -19.80
N GLY A 22 -12.04 -24.13 -19.23
CA GLY A 22 -11.99 -22.83 -19.91
C GLY A 22 -10.58 -22.24 -20.01
N GLY A 23 -9.53 -23.02 -19.69
CA GLY A 23 -8.12 -22.61 -19.69
C GLY A 23 -7.46 -22.46 -21.07
N SER A 24 -8.23 -22.28 -22.15
CA SER A 24 -7.70 -22.09 -23.51
C SER A 24 -8.55 -21.09 -24.31
N GLY A 25 -8.47 -19.81 -23.94
CA GLY A 25 -9.04 -18.70 -24.68
C GLY A 25 -8.76 -17.37 -23.98
N GLY A 26 -7.76 -16.63 -24.46
CA GLY A 26 -7.19 -15.48 -23.76
C GLY A 26 -8.18 -14.36 -23.44
N SER A 27 -8.36 -14.06 -22.15
CA SER A 27 -8.80 -12.76 -21.60
C SER A 27 -8.73 -12.72 -20.06
N SER A 28 -8.81 -13.87 -19.39
CA SER A 28 -9.06 -13.97 -17.94
C SER A 28 -7.87 -13.71 -17.00
N GLY A 29 -6.62 -13.77 -17.48
CA GLY A 29 -5.44 -13.47 -16.65
C GLY A 29 -5.31 -11.97 -16.30
N GLN A 30 -5.69 -11.10 -17.25
CA GLN A 30 -5.67 -9.64 -17.06
C GLN A 30 -6.82 -9.17 -16.17
N GLU A 31 -8.01 -9.75 -16.33
CA GLU A 31 -9.20 -9.40 -15.54
C GLU A 31 -9.00 -9.78 -14.07
N GLN A 32 -8.44 -10.95 -13.77
CA GLN A 32 -8.14 -11.35 -12.39
C GLN A 32 -7.07 -10.48 -11.73
N GLN A 33 -6.07 -10.04 -12.50
CA GLN A 33 -5.01 -9.15 -12.01
C GLN A 33 -5.55 -7.74 -11.77
N GLN A 34 -6.39 -7.21 -12.68
CA GLN A 34 -7.09 -5.93 -12.49
C GLN A 34 -8.03 -5.96 -11.29
N GLN A 35 -8.76 -7.07 -11.08
CA GLN A 35 -9.65 -7.20 -9.93
C GLN A 35 -8.89 -7.17 -8.60
N ARG A 36 -7.75 -7.87 -8.51
CA ARG A 36 -6.88 -7.80 -7.31
C ARG A 36 -6.31 -6.40 -7.09
N GLN A 37 -5.94 -5.70 -8.15
CA GLN A 37 -5.42 -4.33 -8.05
C GLN A 37 -6.49 -3.34 -7.62
N GLN A 38 -7.71 -3.46 -8.15
CA GLN A 38 -8.85 -2.66 -7.73
C GLN A 38 -9.20 -2.92 -6.27
N GLN A 39 -9.27 -4.17 -5.83
CA GLN A 39 -9.54 -4.51 -4.42
C GLN A 39 -8.49 -3.91 -3.47
N GLN A 40 -7.21 -3.92 -3.85
CA GLN A 40 -6.15 -3.31 -3.06
C GLN A 40 -6.26 -1.78 -3.02
N ASN A 41 -6.59 -1.15 -4.15
CA ASN A 41 -6.79 0.29 -4.20
C ASN A 41 -8.04 0.73 -3.44
N ASP A 42 -9.13 -0.04 -3.51
CA ASP A 42 -10.35 0.20 -2.73
C ASP A 42 -10.07 0.06 -1.24
N ALA A 43 -9.37 -1.00 -0.83
CA ALA A 43 -8.99 -1.18 0.57
C ALA A 43 -8.13 -0.01 1.08
N ARG A 44 -7.14 0.44 0.29
CA ARG A 44 -6.32 1.61 0.61
C ARG A 44 -7.15 2.88 0.72
N GLN A 45 -8.00 3.16 -0.26
CA GLN A 45 -8.88 4.33 -0.24
C GLN A 45 -9.88 4.27 0.91
N HIS A 46 -10.37 3.09 1.27
CA HIS A 46 -11.27 2.91 2.40
C HIS A 46 -10.57 3.23 3.72
N ILE A 47 -9.34 2.74 3.91
CA ILE A 47 -8.50 3.07 5.08
C ILE A 47 -8.25 4.58 5.13
N LEU A 48 -7.86 5.18 4.01
CA LEU A 48 -7.65 6.62 3.92
C LEU A 48 -8.93 7.40 4.27
N ASN A 49 -10.09 7.02 3.75
CA ASN A 49 -11.35 7.68 4.09
C ASN A 49 -11.77 7.51 5.56
N GLN A 50 -11.39 6.40 6.21
CA GLN A 50 -11.66 6.21 7.64
C GLN A 50 -10.77 7.09 8.51
N ILE A 51 -9.50 7.30 8.11
CA ILE A 51 -8.51 8.02 8.90
C ILE A 51 -8.35 9.50 8.53
N LEU A 52 -8.81 9.96 7.36
CA LEU A 52 -8.76 11.37 6.95
C LEU A 52 -10.12 12.07 7.15
N HIS A 53 -10.07 13.36 7.49
CA HIS A 53 -11.23 14.25 7.34
C HIS A 53 -11.49 14.57 5.86
N PRO A 54 -12.75 14.87 5.47
CA PRO A 54 -13.06 15.29 4.09
C PRO A 54 -12.26 16.52 3.65
N GLU A 55 -11.98 17.46 4.56
CA GLU A 55 -11.11 18.62 4.29
C GLU A 55 -9.65 18.21 4.01
N ALA A 56 -9.15 17.20 4.71
CA ALA A 56 -7.79 16.69 4.49
C ALA A 56 -7.68 15.95 3.15
N ALA A 57 -8.71 15.19 2.76
CA ALA A 57 -8.76 14.51 1.46
C ALA A 57 -8.77 15.50 0.29
N ASP A 58 -9.57 16.57 0.38
CA ASP A 58 -9.58 17.65 -0.61
C ASP A 58 -8.20 18.35 -0.69
N ARG A 59 -7.58 18.64 0.47
CA ARG A 59 -6.23 19.23 0.49
C ARG A 59 -5.19 18.31 -0.13
N LEU A 60 -5.21 17.03 0.17
CA LEU A 60 -4.31 16.04 -0.42
C LEU A 60 -4.48 15.99 -1.95
N GLY A 61 -5.72 16.05 -2.44
CA GLY A 61 -6.03 16.17 -3.86
C GLY A 61 -5.42 17.42 -4.50
N ARG A 62 -5.54 18.60 -3.87
CA ARG A 62 -4.90 19.83 -4.34
C ARG A 62 -3.38 19.75 -4.33
N ILE A 63 -2.79 19.16 -3.29
CA ILE A 63 -1.33 18.97 -3.21
C ILE A 63 -0.85 18.06 -4.33
N ARG A 64 -1.58 16.98 -4.62
CA ARG A 64 -1.26 16.05 -5.71
C ARG A 64 -1.18 16.74 -7.07
N LEU A 65 -2.04 17.73 -7.33
CA LEU A 65 -1.99 18.52 -8.57
C LEU A 65 -0.72 19.36 -8.70
N VAL A 66 -0.17 19.84 -7.58
CA VAL A 66 1.04 20.68 -7.58
C VAL A 66 2.31 19.82 -7.54
N LYS A 67 2.31 18.78 -6.70
CA LYS A 67 3.42 17.84 -6.50
C LYS A 67 2.89 16.47 -6.07
N GLU A 68 2.81 15.53 -7.02
CA GLU A 68 2.36 14.16 -6.75
C GLU A 68 3.29 13.42 -5.77
N GLU A 69 4.62 13.59 -5.88
CA GLU A 69 5.60 12.96 -4.98
C GLU A 69 5.28 13.25 -3.50
N ARG A 70 4.99 14.53 -3.19
CA ARG A 70 4.67 14.98 -1.84
C ARG A 70 3.37 14.36 -1.32
N ALA A 71 2.37 14.19 -2.18
CA ALA A 71 1.11 13.55 -1.81
C ALA A 71 1.30 12.06 -1.55
N ALA A 72 2.07 11.36 -2.40
CA ALA A 72 2.35 9.94 -2.27
C ALA A 72 3.13 9.60 -0.98
N ASP A 73 4.10 10.43 -0.59
CA ASP A 73 4.83 10.27 0.67
C ASP A 73 3.88 10.34 1.89
N ILE A 74 2.94 11.29 1.87
CA ILE A 74 1.96 11.44 2.95
C ILE A 74 0.97 10.28 2.96
N GLU A 75 0.47 9.86 1.80
CA GLU A 75 -0.40 8.69 1.67
C GLU A 75 0.25 7.44 2.27
N ASN A 76 1.49 7.15 1.88
CA ASN A 76 2.23 6.01 2.40
C ASN A 76 2.40 6.11 3.92
N ARG A 77 2.76 7.28 4.44
CA ARG A 77 2.92 7.48 5.89
C ARG A 77 1.61 7.27 6.64
N LEU A 78 0.50 7.80 6.13
CA LEU A 78 -0.84 7.64 6.73
C LEU A 78 -1.29 6.18 6.70
N ILE A 79 -1.05 5.47 5.61
CA ILE A 79 -1.33 4.04 5.49
C ILE A 79 -0.53 3.24 6.53
N THR A 80 0.78 3.51 6.67
CA THR A 80 1.61 2.84 7.68
C THR A 80 1.11 3.11 9.11
N LEU A 81 0.75 4.35 9.42
CA LEU A 81 0.23 4.71 10.75
C LEU A 81 -1.16 4.11 11.03
N ALA A 82 -1.99 3.94 10.00
CA ALA A 82 -3.28 3.27 10.11
C ALA A 82 -3.13 1.75 10.28
N GLN A 83 -2.24 1.11 9.52
CA GLN A 83 -1.96 -0.32 9.63
C GLN A 83 -1.35 -0.69 10.98
N THR A 84 -0.50 0.17 11.53
CA THR A 84 0.07 0.00 12.89
C THR A 84 -0.92 0.33 14.00
N GLY A 85 -2.10 0.87 13.68
CA GLY A 85 -3.13 1.23 14.66
C GLY A 85 -2.76 2.41 15.55
N GLN A 86 -1.72 3.17 15.19
CA GLN A 86 -1.24 4.32 15.95
C GLN A 86 -2.17 5.54 15.77
N LEU A 87 -2.93 5.58 14.67
CA LEU A 87 -3.91 6.62 14.41
C LEU A 87 -5.24 6.31 15.13
N ARG A 88 -5.41 6.89 16.32
CA ARG A 88 -6.69 6.85 17.07
C ARG A 88 -7.68 7.95 16.67
N GLN A 89 -7.21 8.98 15.98
CA GLN A 89 -8.01 10.13 15.59
C GLN A 89 -7.91 10.39 14.08
N LYS A 90 -8.97 10.99 13.53
CA LYS A 90 -8.97 11.40 12.13
C LYS A 90 -7.99 12.55 11.91
N VAL A 91 -7.19 12.44 10.85
CA VAL A 91 -6.21 13.44 10.45
C VAL A 91 -6.92 14.62 9.80
N THR A 92 -6.63 15.80 10.31
CA THR A 92 -7.16 17.07 9.80
C THR A 92 -6.20 17.68 8.78
N GLU A 93 -6.68 18.70 8.06
CA GLU A 93 -5.85 19.46 7.12
C GLU A 93 -4.60 20.04 7.81
N ALA A 94 -4.76 20.57 9.02
CA ALA A 94 -3.65 21.16 9.77
C ALA A 94 -2.55 20.14 10.05
N GLN A 95 -2.91 18.93 10.51
CA GLN A 95 -1.95 17.86 10.74
C GLN A 95 -1.30 17.37 9.44
N LEU A 96 -2.05 17.31 8.34
CA LEU A 96 -1.51 16.97 7.03
C LEU A 96 -0.43 17.98 6.60
N LYS A 97 -0.67 19.27 6.85
CA LYS A 97 0.27 20.35 6.55
C LYS A 97 1.51 20.32 7.45
N GLU A 98 1.34 20.02 8.74
CA GLU A 98 2.47 19.84 9.66
C GLU A 98 3.33 18.64 9.25
N LEU A 99 2.72 17.51 8.91
CA LEU A 99 3.41 16.33 8.38
C LEU A 99 4.14 16.64 7.07
N LEU A 100 3.52 17.41 6.17
CA LEU A 100 4.15 17.86 4.92
C LEU A 100 5.39 18.72 5.19
N ASN A 101 5.29 19.67 6.12
CA ASN A 101 6.39 20.56 6.48
C ASN A 101 7.52 19.77 7.14
N ALA A 102 7.22 18.93 8.13
CA ALA A 102 8.20 18.10 8.82
C ALA A 102 8.95 17.18 7.84
N MET A 103 8.25 16.55 6.89
CA MET A 103 8.92 15.74 5.86
C MET A 103 9.74 16.55 4.86
N SER A 104 9.40 17.83 4.66
CA SER A 104 10.23 18.72 3.83
C SER A 104 11.56 19.02 4.50
N GLU A 105 11.51 19.34 5.80
CA GLU A 105 12.69 19.68 6.59
C GLU A 105 13.57 18.44 6.82
N SER A 106 13.00 17.28 7.13
CA SER A 106 13.77 16.04 7.31
C SER A 106 14.51 15.61 6.03
N LYS A 107 13.94 15.87 4.84
CA LYS A 107 14.60 15.59 3.55
C LYS A 107 15.81 16.51 3.30
N GLU A 108 15.87 17.68 3.96
CA GLU A 108 17.03 18.58 3.91
C GLU A 108 18.15 18.17 4.90
N GLU A 109 17.80 17.49 6.01
CA GLU A 109 18.76 17.08 7.04
C GLU A 109 19.48 15.75 6.75
N GLU A 110 18.97 14.90 5.86
CA GLU A 110 19.60 13.62 5.47
C GLU A 110 20.81 13.77 4.52
N LYS A 111 21.68 14.78 4.70
CA LYS A 111 23.06 14.73 4.19
C LYS A 111 23.93 13.95 5.18
N ILE A 112 23.62 12.67 5.40
CA ILE A 112 24.47 11.79 6.21
C ILE A 112 25.74 11.48 5.41
N VAL A 113 26.79 12.28 5.66
CA VAL A 113 28.15 11.99 5.21
C VAL A 113 28.65 10.77 5.97
N VAL A 114 28.40 9.57 5.45
CA VAL A 114 29.02 8.35 5.94
C VAL A 114 30.48 8.35 5.48
N SER A 115 31.34 9.02 6.25
CA SER A 115 32.79 8.75 6.19
C SER A 115 33.03 7.36 6.78
N ARG A 116 33.06 6.36 5.91
CA ARG A 116 33.45 4.98 6.24
C ARG A 116 34.92 4.96 6.64
N ARG A 117 35.22 5.26 7.90
CA ARG A 117 36.57 5.16 8.45
C ARG A 117 36.86 3.69 8.72
N LYS A 118 37.49 3.05 7.72
CA LYS A 118 38.56 2.05 7.84
C LYS A 118 38.49 1.19 9.10
N ALA A 119 37.72 0.10 9.03
CA ALA A 119 37.93 -1.05 9.89
C ALA A 119 39.36 -1.55 9.64
N TRP A 120 40.13 -1.59 10.72
CA TRP A 120 41.38 -2.31 10.80
C TRP A 120 40.99 -3.79 10.74
N ASP A 121 41.28 -4.42 9.61
CA ASP A 121 41.33 -5.87 9.50
C ASP A 121 42.69 -6.26 10.08
N ASP A 122 42.66 -6.62 11.35
CA ASP A 122 43.74 -7.16 12.17
C ASP A 122 43.39 -8.64 12.31
N ASP A 123 43.72 -9.48 11.32
CA ASP A 123 43.72 -10.96 11.40
C ASP A 123 44.23 -11.58 10.08
N ASP A 124 45.54 -11.49 9.81
CA ASP A 124 46.21 -12.28 8.75
C ASP A 124 47.68 -12.55 9.14
N ASP A 125 47.92 -12.99 10.39
CA ASP A 125 49.23 -13.48 10.86
C ASP A 125 49.10 -14.85 11.56
N LEU A 126 48.47 -15.82 10.89
CA LEU A 126 48.55 -17.25 11.22
C LEU A 126 49.11 -18.02 10.01
N ASP A 127 50.42 -17.89 9.78
CA ASP A 127 51.22 -18.88 9.04
C ASP A 127 52.72 -18.68 9.35
N LEU A 128 53.20 -19.32 10.45
CA LEU A 128 54.57 -19.85 10.55
C LEU A 128 54.71 -20.90 11.67
#